data_AF-A0A9N9JZB4-F1
#
_entry.id   AF-A0A9N9JZB4-F1
#
_cell.length_a   1.000
_cell.length_b   1.000
_cell.length_c   1.000
_cell.angle_alpha   90.00
_cell.angle_beta   90.00
_cell.angle_gamma   90.00
#
_symmetry.space_group_name_H-M   'P 1'
#
loop_
_entity.id
_entity.type
_entity.pdbx_description
1 polymer ?
#
loop_
_entity_poly.entity_id
_entity_poly.type
_entity_poly.pdbx_seq_one_letter_code
_entity_poly.pdbx_strand_id
1 'polypeptide(L)'
;PSKDAGFEPIDPKRIVIMGESAESNYGSISQRGGLAIAMTLFLRDAGLPLPCGIVGWSPWVDLTHSMPSSLDPNLIDLDLLCPMAMYRPKPRISSPAWEQYQEDSQKLADEIKEKKPSIVGDESFQRDEQIQMYCNNEALAIPYVSPLLAESLGNIPPMLLQVGEVERMHDEVVLFGHKATQPHKFRVPQYSTSNFDESPFQKPTSIILEVYDDMPHGWQWNNVRDNIQVGLRFPSAEQAQISFHRTCNFIKYVSLVENDQTTEKSLFKGVRINSKGEERPLEQYDLDVLKWDKVGIVPDITDYTNVKFVI
;
A
#
# COMPACT_ATOMS: atom_id res chain seq x y z
N PRO A 1 2.32 -16.03 22.92
CA PRO A 1 2.34 -17.36 22.27
C PRO A 1 1.54 -18.34 23.14
N SER A 2 0.97 -19.39 22.55
CA SER A 2 0.39 -20.49 23.31
C SER A 2 1.49 -21.28 24.05
N LYS A 3 1.12 -22.04 25.08
CA LYS A 3 2.09 -22.73 25.97
C LYS A 3 2.94 -23.78 25.25
N ASP A 4 2.50 -24.23 24.08
CA ASP A 4 3.11 -25.24 23.21
C ASP A 4 4.05 -24.64 22.15
N ALA A 5 4.19 -23.32 22.06
CA ALA A 5 5.00 -22.67 21.03
C ALA A 5 6.51 -22.95 21.14
N GLY A 6 7.00 -23.40 22.30
CA GLY A 6 8.41 -23.76 22.50
C GLY A 6 9.39 -22.58 22.58
N PHE A 7 8.89 -21.33 22.64
CA PHE A 7 9.69 -20.13 22.84
C PHE A 7 8.97 -19.13 23.74
N GLU A 8 9.76 -18.31 24.44
CA GLU A 8 9.23 -17.23 25.30
C GLU A 8 8.59 -16.12 24.47
N PRO A 9 7.50 -15.49 24.95
CA PRO A 9 6.90 -14.34 24.27
C PRO A 9 7.95 -13.27 23.94
N ILE A 10 8.02 -12.88 22.65
CA ILE A 10 8.78 -11.70 22.24
C ILE A 10 7.95 -10.47 22.63
N ASP A 11 8.57 -9.52 23.31
CA ASP A 11 7.97 -8.22 23.59
C ASP A 11 7.57 -7.55 22.25
N PRO A 12 6.27 -7.20 22.04
CA PRO A 12 5.82 -6.48 20.86
C PRO A 12 6.61 -5.21 20.56
N LYS A 13 7.20 -4.56 21.57
CA LYS A 13 8.10 -3.41 21.41
C LYS A 13 9.45 -3.74 20.78
N ARG A 14 9.72 -5.01 20.51
CA ARG A 14 10.91 -5.52 19.79
C ARG A 14 10.55 -6.15 18.45
N ILE A 15 9.30 -5.98 17.99
CA ILE A 15 8.81 -6.49 16.71
C ILE A 15 8.59 -5.31 15.77
N VAL A 16 9.19 -5.39 14.58
CA VAL A 16 8.85 -4.53 13.44
C VAL A 16 8.14 -5.39 12.40
N ILE A 17 7.02 -4.91 11.87
CA ILE A 17 6.34 -5.56 10.75
C ILE A 17 6.78 -4.84 9.48
N MET A 18 7.30 -5.60 8.53
CA MET A 18 7.79 -5.06 7.26
C MET A 18 7.12 -5.81 6.11
N GLY A 19 6.74 -5.05 5.08
CA GLY A 19 6.19 -5.58 3.86
C GLY A 19 6.66 -4.78 2.66
N GLU A 20 6.78 -5.48 1.54
CA GLU A 20 7.07 -4.87 0.25
C GLU A 20 6.03 -5.35 -0.74
N SER A 21 5.61 -4.47 -1.64
CA SER A 21 4.91 -4.93 -2.82
C SER A 21 5.98 -5.28 -3.86
N ALA A 22 6.18 -6.59 -4.11
CA ALA A 22 7.07 -7.09 -5.17
C ALA A 22 6.24 -7.68 -6.29
N GLU A 23 6.66 -7.45 -7.53
CA GLU A 23 6.46 -8.41 -8.61
C GLU A 23 7.37 -9.64 -8.39
N SER A 24 6.79 -10.83 -8.31
CA SER A 24 7.57 -12.07 -8.35
C SER A 24 8.10 -12.27 -9.78
N ASN A 25 9.26 -12.94 -9.93
CA ASN A 25 9.89 -13.28 -11.22
C ASN A 25 9.00 -14.12 -12.19
N TYR A 26 7.74 -14.35 -11.85
CA TYR A 26 6.73 -15.06 -12.65
C TYR A 26 5.44 -14.23 -12.87
N GLY A 27 5.51 -12.90 -12.73
CA GLY A 27 4.38 -12.00 -13.01
C GLY A 27 3.29 -11.99 -11.95
N SER A 28 3.61 -12.38 -10.70
CA SER A 28 2.67 -12.24 -9.58
C SER A 28 3.01 -11.01 -8.77
N ILE A 29 2.15 -10.00 -8.79
CA ILE A 29 2.23 -8.87 -7.88
C ILE A 29 1.88 -9.37 -6.47
N SER A 30 2.72 -9.06 -5.49
CA SER A 30 2.49 -9.36 -4.08
C SER A 30 2.13 -8.05 -3.36
N GLN A 31 1.11 -8.08 -2.50
CA GLN A 31 0.61 -6.92 -1.77
C GLN A 31 1.15 -6.88 -0.33
N ARG A 32 2.39 -7.32 -0.10
CA ARG A 32 2.84 -7.60 1.27
C ARG A 32 3.03 -6.32 2.08
N GLY A 33 3.31 -5.19 1.42
CA GLY A 33 3.28 -3.86 2.04
C GLY A 33 1.90 -3.49 2.58
N GLY A 34 0.85 -3.68 1.77
CA GLY A 34 -0.55 -3.52 2.19
C GLY A 34 -0.93 -4.45 3.33
N LEU A 35 -0.52 -5.72 3.26
CA LEU A 35 -0.78 -6.72 4.31
C LEU A 35 -0.11 -6.36 5.65
N ALA A 36 1.13 -5.86 5.64
CA ALA A 36 1.82 -5.41 6.84
C ALA A 36 1.02 -4.31 7.58
N ILE A 37 0.46 -3.38 6.81
CA ILE A 37 -0.37 -2.28 7.31
C ILE A 37 -1.73 -2.81 7.78
N ALA A 38 -2.42 -3.61 6.96
CA ALA A 38 -3.72 -4.19 7.27
C ALA A 38 -3.69 -5.05 8.55
N MET A 39 -2.65 -5.85 8.72
CA MET A 39 -2.45 -6.63 9.94
C MET A 39 -2.30 -5.71 11.17
N THR A 40 -1.61 -4.58 11.03
CA THR A 40 -1.46 -3.63 12.14
C THR A 40 -2.78 -2.93 12.45
N LEU A 41 -3.57 -2.56 11.43
CA LEU A 41 -4.93 -2.04 11.64
C LEU A 41 -5.77 -3.06 12.42
N PHE A 42 -5.74 -4.34 12.04
CA PHE A 42 -6.45 -5.40 12.74
C PHE A 42 -5.98 -5.53 14.20
N LEU A 43 -4.67 -5.52 14.47
CA LEU A 43 -4.14 -5.59 15.83
C LEU A 43 -4.61 -4.40 16.68
N ARG A 44 -4.60 -3.19 16.10
CA ARG A 44 -5.09 -1.96 16.76
C ARG A 44 -6.56 -2.10 17.12
N ASP A 45 -7.38 -2.49 16.15
CA ASP A 45 -8.84 -2.55 16.28
C ASP A 45 -9.27 -3.66 17.24
N ALA A 46 -8.50 -4.75 17.31
CA ALA A 46 -8.69 -5.84 18.25
C ALA A 46 -8.15 -5.54 19.67
N GLY A 47 -7.54 -4.37 19.90
CA GLY A 47 -6.93 -4.00 21.19
C GLY A 47 -5.71 -4.86 21.55
N LEU A 48 -5.06 -5.46 20.56
CA LEU A 48 -3.88 -6.30 20.75
C LEU A 48 -2.60 -5.46 20.82
N PRO A 49 -1.54 -5.97 21.48
CA PRO A 49 -0.26 -5.28 21.51
C PRO A 49 0.31 -5.02 20.11
N LEU A 50 0.64 -3.76 19.84
CA LEU A 50 1.16 -3.30 18.55
C LEU A 50 2.70 -3.48 18.45
N PRO A 51 3.24 -3.69 17.23
CA PRO A 51 4.68 -3.67 17.00
C PRO A 51 5.29 -2.29 17.33
N CYS A 52 6.62 -2.19 17.41
CA CYS A 52 7.29 -0.90 17.63
C CYS A 52 7.37 -0.03 16.38
N GLY A 53 7.23 -0.60 15.19
CA GLY A 53 7.19 0.15 13.94
C GLY A 53 6.76 -0.70 12.75
N ILE A 54 6.54 -0.01 11.63
CA ILE A 54 6.15 -0.61 10.36
C ILE A 54 7.07 -0.09 9.26
N VAL A 55 7.45 -0.95 8.33
CA VAL A 55 8.15 -0.55 7.10
C VAL A 55 7.32 -1.00 5.90
N GLY A 56 6.96 -0.06 5.04
CA GLY A 56 6.32 -0.30 3.76
C GLY A 56 7.23 0.13 2.62
N TRP A 57 7.67 -0.83 1.81
CA TRP A 57 8.26 -0.55 0.50
C TRP A 57 7.19 -0.67 -0.56
N SER A 58 6.93 0.45 -1.26
CA SER A 58 5.89 0.56 -2.28
C SER A 58 4.55 -0.05 -1.83
N PRO A 59 4.04 0.25 -0.62
CA PRO A 59 2.91 -0.51 -0.10
C PRO A 59 1.64 -0.21 -0.90
N TRP A 60 1.03 -1.27 -1.45
CA TRP A 60 -0.28 -1.17 -2.10
C TRP A 60 -1.36 -1.03 -1.03
N VAL A 61 -1.99 0.15 -0.93
CA VAL A 61 -2.95 0.49 0.12
C VAL A 61 -4.33 0.85 -0.42
N ASP A 62 -4.50 0.95 -1.73
CA ASP A 62 -5.75 1.19 -2.45
C ASP A 62 -5.97 0.20 -3.61
N LEU A 63 -6.79 -0.83 -3.38
CA LEU A 63 -7.13 -1.81 -4.41
C LEU A 63 -8.24 -1.33 -5.36
N THR A 64 -8.75 -0.11 -5.19
CA THR A 64 -9.75 0.47 -6.11
C THR A 64 -9.13 1.09 -7.37
N HIS A 65 -7.79 1.22 -7.42
CA HIS A 65 -7.06 1.89 -8.49
C HIS A 65 -7.47 3.34 -8.70
N SER A 66 -7.92 3.99 -7.63
CA SER A 66 -8.54 5.31 -7.74
C SER A 66 -7.52 6.45 -7.85
N MET A 67 -6.23 6.20 -7.61
CA MET A 67 -5.19 7.22 -7.63
C MET A 67 -4.73 7.58 -9.06
N PRO A 68 -4.36 8.85 -9.33
CA PRO A 68 -3.88 9.28 -10.65
C PRO A 68 -2.67 8.49 -11.15
N SER A 69 -1.64 8.30 -10.31
CA SER A 69 -0.43 7.51 -10.67
C SER A 69 -0.75 6.08 -11.07
N SER A 70 -1.80 5.46 -10.51
CA SER A 70 -2.16 4.06 -10.82
C SER A 70 -2.44 3.85 -12.30
N LEU A 71 -2.82 4.91 -13.01
CA LEU A 71 -3.35 4.87 -14.37
C LEU A 71 -2.61 5.82 -15.32
N ASP A 72 -1.52 6.44 -14.86
CA ASP A 72 -0.73 7.34 -15.70
C ASP A 72 -0.12 6.53 -16.87
N PRO A 73 -0.43 6.91 -18.14
CA PRO A 73 0.17 6.28 -19.30
C PRO A 73 1.68 6.51 -19.41
N ASN A 74 2.22 7.59 -18.82
CA ASN A 74 3.65 7.88 -18.84
C ASN A 74 4.45 6.88 -17.98
N LEU A 75 3.80 6.18 -17.05
CA LEU A 75 4.43 5.17 -16.21
C LEU A 75 4.45 3.77 -16.85
N ILE A 76 3.85 3.57 -18.02
CA ILE A 76 3.77 2.24 -18.68
C ILE A 76 5.15 1.68 -19.01
N ASP A 77 6.07 2.53 -19.46
CA ASP A 77 7.42 2.12 -19.87
C ASP A 77 8.45 2.34 -18.75
N LEU A 78 8.02 2.88 -17.60
CA LEU A 78 8.90 3.22 -16.49
C LEU A 78 8.70 2.29 -15.30
N ASP A 79 7.46 1.98 -14.95
CA ASP A 79 7.14 1.06 -13.87
C ASP A 79 7.16 -0.41 -14.35
N LEU A 80 7.63 -1.31 -13.50
CA LEU A 80 7.56 -2.75 -13.75
C LEU A 80 6.13 -3.29 -13.60
N LEU A 81 5.23 -2.51 -13.01
CA LEU A 81 3.81 -2.84 -12.92
C LEU A 81 3.07 -2.48 -14.23
N CYS A 82 2.67 -3.51 -14.97
CA CYS A 82 1.78 -3.34 -16.12
C CYS A 82 0.38 -2.90 -15.64
N PRO A 83 -0.25 -1.88 -16.25
CA PRO A 83 -1.63 -1.51 -15.91
C PRO A 83 -2.65 -2.63 -16.18
N MET A 84 -2.33 -3.63 -17.02
CA MET A 84 -3.22 -4.79 -17.23
C MET A 84 -3.20 -5.82 -16.09
N ALA A 85 -2.19 -5.81 -15.23
CA ALA A 85 -2.15 -6.72 -14.07
C ALA A 85 -3.18 -6.32 -12.99
N MET A 86 -3.83 -5.17 -13.16
CA MET A 86 -4.78 -4.53 -12.25
C MET A 86 -6.25 -4.80 -12.59
N TYR A 87 -6.53 -5.46 -13.73
CA TYR A 87 -7.86 -5.93 -14.12
C TYR A 87 -7.75 -7.38 -14.56
N ARG A 88 -8.62 -8.27 -14.06
CA ARG A 88 -8.56 -9.71 -14.39
C ARG A 88 -8.89 -9.93 -15.88
N PRO A 89 -7.93 -10.27 -16.76
CA PRO A 89 -8.29 -10.61 -18.12
C PRO A 89 -9.08 -11.92 -18.10
N LYS A 90 -10.26 -11.92 -18.71
CA LYS A 90 -11.00 -13.16 -18.97
C LYS A 90 -10.07 -14.09 -19.77
N PRO A 91 -9.80 -15.33 -19.30
CA PRO A 91 -8.90 -16.21 -20.00
C PRO A 91 -9.46 -16.48 -21.39
N ARG A 92 -8.57 -16.56 -22.38
CA ARG A 92 -8.96 -16.78 -23.79
C ARG A 92 -9.66 -18.14 -23.98
N ILE A 93 -9.40 -19.10 -23.09
CA ILE A 93 -9.98 -20.43 -23.08
C ILE A 93 -10.44 -20.72 -21.64
N SER A 94 -11.69 -21.16 -21.45
CA SER A 94 -12.18 -21.60 -20.14
C SER A 94 -11.35 -22.79 -19.64
N SER A 95 -11.07 -22.84 -18.35
CA SER A 95 -10.41 -23.98 -17.72
C SER A 95 -11.21 -24.41 -16.48
N PRO A 96 -11.09 -25.67 -16.02
CA PRO A 96 -11.75 -26.10 -14.78
C PRO A 96 -11.36 -25.24 -13.57
N ALA A 97 -10.12 -24.75 -13.52
CA ALA A 97 -9.68 -23.83 -12.46
C ALA A 97 -10.37 -22.46 -12.55
N TRP A 98 -10.65 -22.00 -13.78
CA TRP A 98 -11.40 -20.76 -14.00
C TRP A 98 -12.87 -20.91 -13.58
N GLU A 99 -13.51 -22.02 -13.96
CA GLU A 99 -14.89 -22.33 -13.59
C GLU A 99 -15.04 -22.44 -12.06
N GLN A 100 -14.15 -23.19 -11.40
CA GLN A 100 -14.13 -23.29 -9.94
C GLN A 100 -13.97 -21.93 -9.26
N TYR A 101 -13.05 -21.09 -9.76
CA TYR A 101 -12.88 -19.74 -9.22
C TYR A 101 -14.17 -18.90 -9.33
N GLN A 102 -14.88 -18.98 -10.45
CA GLN A 102 -16.14 -18.25 -10.64
C GLN A 102 -17.23 -18.74 -9.67
N GLU A 103 -17.35 -20.05 -9.49
CA GLU A 103 -18.27 -20.64 -8.52
C GLU A 103 -17.95 -20.21 -7.08
N ASP A 104 -16.67 -20.28 -6.69
CA ASP A 104 -16.22 -19.90 -5.35
C ASP A 104 -16.42 -18.40 -5.09
N SER A 105 -16.12 -17.55 -6.08
CA SER A 105 -16.33 -16.10 -5.99
C SER A 105 -17.81 -15.75 -5.87
N GLN A 106 -18.69 -16.39 -6.65
CA GLN A 106 -20.13 -16.20 -6.55
C GLN A 106 -20.67 -16.65 -5.19
N LYS A 107 -20.22 -17.82 -4.71
CA LYS A 107 -20.62 -18.33 -3.39
C LYS A 107 -20.23 -17.36 -2.28
N LEU A 108 -19.00 -16.82 -2.33
CA LEU A 108 -18.55 -15.83 -1.37
C LEU A 108 -19.40 -14.55 -1.42
N ALA A 109 -19.75 -14.08 -2.62
CA ALA A 109 -20.62 -12.91 -2.79
C ALA A 109 -22.00 -13.14 -2.17
N ASP A 110 -22.58 -14.32 -2.38
CA ASP A 110 -23.88 -14.70 -1.81
C ASP A 110 -23.82 -14.75 -0.27
N GLU A 111 -22.76 -15.34 0.30
CA GLU A 111 -22.53 -15.37 1.75
C GLU A 111 -22.35 -13.96 2.36
N ILE A 112 -21.64 -13.06 1.67
CA ILE A 112 -21.48 -11.66 2.09
C ILE A 112 -22.84 -10.96 2.05
N LYS A 113 -23.60 -11.13 0.98
CA LYS A 113 -24.93 -10.54 0.81
C LYS A 113 -25.91 -11.00 1.88
N GLU A 114 -25.85 -12.27 2.29
CA GLU A 114 -26.66 -12.81 3.38
C GLU A 114 -26.33 -12.13 4.72
N LYS A 115 -25.04 -11.92 5.00
CA LYS A 115 -24.57 -11.27 6.23
C LYS A 115 -24.90 -9.78 6.31
N LYS A 116 -25.21 -9.14 5.16
CA LYS A 116 -25.50 -7.69 5.05
C LYS A 116 -24.49 -6.83 5.83
N PRO A 117 -23.18 -7.00 5.61
CA PRO A 117 -22.20 -6.22 6.35
C PRO A 117 -22.35 -4.73 6.00
N SER A 118 -22.11 -3.87 6.97
CA SER A 118 -22.02 -2.43 6.77
C SER A 118 -20.70 -2.06 6.08
N ILE A 119 -20.52 -2.50 4.83
CA ILE A 119 -19.41 -2.06 4.00
C ILE A 119 -19.84 -0.77 3.31
N VAL A 120 -19.19 0.33 3.67
CA VAL A 120 -19.44 1.62 3.01
C VAL A 120 -18.52 1.72 1.81
N GLY A 121 -19.07 1.42 0.64
CA GLY A 121 -18.40 1.49 -0.65
C GLY A 121 -19.11 2.43 -1.62
N ASP A 122 -18.43 2.75 -2.72
CA ASP A 122 -18.98 3.57 -3.79
C ASP A 122 -19.82 2.75 -4.78
N GLU A 123 -20.75 3.38 -5.49
CA GLU A 123 -21.56 2.72 -6.53
C GLU A 123 -20.69 2.14 -7.66
N SER A 124 -19.49 2.67 -7.89
CA SER A 124 -18.51 2.15 -8.87
C SER A 124 -18.10 0.70 -8.63
N PHE A 125 -18.36 0.12 -7.45
CA PHE A 125 -18.08 -1.30 -7.17
C PHE A 125 -19.13 -2.24 -7.79
N GLN A 126 -20.31 -1.72 -8.11
CA GLN A 126 -21.41 -2.48 -8.70
C GLN A 126 -21.22 -2.59 -10.21
N ARG A 127 -20.33 -3.50 -10.62
CA ARG A 127 -20.03 -3.77 -12.03
C ARG A 127 -19.87 -5.26 -12.29
N ASP A 128 -20.11 -5.68 -13.52
CA ASP A 128 -19.98 -7.08 -13.96
C ASP A 128 -18.51 -7.51 -14.02
N GLU A 129 -17.58 -6.57 -14.27
CA GLU A 129 -16.15 -6.83 -14.33
C GLU A 129 -15.54 -6.97 -12.92
N GLN A 130 -14.85 -8.08 -12.70
CA GLN A 130 -14.02 -8.27 -11.52
C GLN A 130 -12.79 -7.36 -11.57
N ILE A 131 -12.64 -6.47 -10.59
CA ILE A 131 -11.52 -5.51 -10.51
C ILE A 131 -10.26 -6.26 -10.06
N GLN A 132 -10.32 -6.92 -8.90
CA GLN A 132 -9.17 -7.62 -8.32
C GLN A 132 -9.30 -9.13 -8.37
N MET A 133 -8.20 -9.84 -8.58
CA MET A 133 -8.20 -11.30 -8.34
C MET A 133 -8.22 -11.64 -6.84
N TYR A 134 -7.76 -10.73 -5.99
CA TYR A 134 -7.57 -10.94 -4.56
C TYR A 134 -8.88 -11.05 -3.77
N CYS A 135 -9.88 -10.24 -4.13
CA CYS A 135 -11.16 -10.17 -3.43
C CYS A 135 -12.28 -9.72 -4.38
N ASN A 136 -13.53 -10.07 -4.06
CA ASN A 136 -14.71 -9.60 -4.78
C ASN A 136 -14.86 -8.07 -4.69
N ASN A 137 -15.56 -7.45 -5.64
CA ASN A 137 -15.70 -6.00 -5.72
C ASN A 137 -16.32 -5.39 -4.45
N GLU A 138 -17.27 -6.07 -3.81
CA GLU A 138 -17.88 -5.60 -2.55
C GLU A 138 -16.91 -5.54 -1.37
N ALA A 139 -15.74 -6.19 -1.45
CA ALA A 139 -14.73 -6.20 -0.39
C ALA A 139 -13.68 -5.08 -0.52
N LEU A 140 -13.67 -4.33 -1.64
CA LEU A 140 -12.60 -3.38 -1.94
C LEU A 140 -12.48 -2.24 -0.92
N ALA A 141 -13.60 -1.76 -0.37
CA ALA A 141 -13.59 -0.71 0.66
C ALA A 141 -13.34 -1.23 2.08
N ILE A 142 -13.16 -2.54 2.28
CA ILE A 142 -12.82 -3.05 3.61
C ILE A 142 -11.44 -2.50 3.99
N PRO A 143 -11.27 -1.84 5.15
CA PRO A 143 -9.99 -1.24 5.55
C PRO A 143 -8.82 -2.23 5.64
N TYR A 144 -9.09 -3.51 5.87
CA TYR A 144 -8.06 -4.56 5.88
C TYR A 144 -7.70 -5.08 4.47
N VAL A 145 -8.47 -4.68 3.46
CA VAL A 145 -8.20 -4.94 2.04
C VAL A 145 -7.54 -3.73 1.41
N SER A 146 -8.14 -2.54 1.57
CA SER A 146 -7.59 -1.25 1.14
C SER A 146 -7.36 -0.34 2.35
N PRO A 147 -6.19 -0.41 3.02
CA PRO A 147 -5.86 0.43 4.17
C PRO A 147 -6.06 1.94 3.98
N LEU A 148 -5.90 2.46 2.75
CA LEU A 148 -6.15 3.87 2.45
C LEU A 148 -7.61 4.26 2.74
N LEU A 149 -8.54 3.33 2.71
CA LEU A 149 -9.97 3.56 2.92
C LEU A 149 -10.41 3.40 4.39
N ALA A 150 -9.47 3.13 5.32
CA ALA A 150 -9.75 3.11 6.75
C ALA A 150 -10.28 4.46 7.26
N GLU A 151 -11.26 4.46 8.18
CA GLU A 151 -11.79 5.70 8.77
C GLU A 151 -10.71 6.60 9.39
N SER A 152 -9.72 5.97 10.01
CA SER A 152 -8.57 6.63 10.60
C SER A 152 -7.34 5.74 10.51
N LEU A 153 -6.22 6.38 10.23
CA LEU A 153 -4.87 5.82 10.29
C LEU A 153 -4.12 6.28 11.55
N GLY A 154 -4.86 6.74 12.56
CA GLY A 154 -4.32 7.08 13.87
C GLY A 154 -4.07 5.87 14.75
N ASN A 155 -3.38 6.09 15.87
CA ASN A 155 -3.09 5.11 16.92
C ASN A 155 -2.32 3.87 16.44
N ILE A 156 -1.68 3.90 15.27
CA ILE A 156 -0.77 2.86 14.81
C ILE A 156 0.70 3.27 15.10
N PRO A 157 1.64 2.30 15.09
CA PRO A 157 3.05 2.58 15.36
C PRO A 157 3.69 3.48 14.30
N PRO A 158 4.87 4.07 14.59
CA PRO A 158 5.64 4.81 13.59
C PRO A 158 5.87 3.99 12.31
N MET A 159 5.82 4.65 11.16
CA MET A 159 6.02 3.99 9.86
C MET A 159 7.12 4.66 9.04
N LEU A 160 7.91 3.83 8.37
CA LEU A 160 8.73 4.24 7.23
C LEU A 160 8.01 3.78 5.96
N LEU A 161 7.69 4.72 5.09
CA LEU A 161 7.10 4.49 3.77
C LEU A 161 8.11 4.92 2.72
N GLN A 162 8.54 3.98 1.87
CA GLN A 162 9.42 4.27 0.74
C GLN A 162 8.67 3.98 -0.54
N VAL A 163 8.68 4.90 -1.48
CA VAL A 163 8.09 4.74 -2.81
C VAL A 163 8.99 5.40 -3.84
N GLY A 164 9.01 4.89 -5.05
CA GLY A 164 9.68 5.49 -6.19
C GLY A 164 8.81 6.53 -6.87
N GLU A 165 9.44 7.52 -7.50
CA GLU A 165 8.76 8.56 -8.27
C GLU A 165 7.97 7.98 -9.45
N VAL A 166 8.54 7.00 -10.14
CA VAL A 166 7.96 6.44 -11.36
C VAL A 166 7.12 5.19 -11.08
N GLU A 167 6.51 5.14 -9.89
CA GLU A 167 5.62 4.07 -9.48
C GLU A 167 4.14 4.39 -9.67
N ARG A 168 3.38 3.39 -10.09
CA ARG A 168 1.91 3.43 -10.09
C ARG A 168 1.33 3.60 -8.69
N MET A 169 2.05 3.17 -7.65
CA MET A 169 1.64 3.31 -6.24
C MET A 169 2.08 4.64 -5.60
N HIS A 170 2.77 5.52 -6.33
CA HIS A 170 3.30 6.76 -5.79
C HIS A 170 2.26 7.57 -5.01
N ASP A 171 1.15 7.90 -5.66
CA ASP A 171 0.14 8.82 -5.13
C ASP A 171 -0.58 8.26 -3.90
N GLU A 172 -0.88 6.95 -3.90
CA GLU A 172 -1.54 6.32 -2.75
C GLU A 172 -0.64 6.32 -1.52
N VAL A 173 0.67 6.08 -1.69
CA VAL A 173 1.63 6.07 -0.58
C VAL A 173 1.82 7.48 -0.01
N VAL A 174 1.91 8.49 -0.88
CA VAL A 174 2.03 9.89 -0.44
C VAL A 174 0.77 10.32 0.32
N LEU A 175 -0.41 10.10 -0.24
CA LEU A 175 -1.68 10.43 0.42
C LEU A 175 -1.85 9.67 1.73
N PHE A 176 -1.51 8.38 1.75
CA PHE A 176 -1.57 7.54 2.96
C PHE A 176 -0.69 8.09 4.08
N GLY A 177 0.55 8.48 3.78
CA GLY A 177 1.46 9.10 4.75
C GLY A 177 0.89 10.41 5.33
N HIS A 178 0.36 11.28 4.48
CA HIS A 178 -0.28 12.52 4.92
C HIS A 178 -1.54 12.26 5.77
N LYS A 179 -2.38 11.31 5.35
CA LYS A 179 -3.59 10.89 6.10
C LYS A 179 -3.24 10.35 7.48
N ALA A 180 -2.20 9.52 7.60
CA ALA A 180 -1.78 8.94 8.88
C ALA A 180 -1.32 10.00 9.91
N THR A 181 -0.72 11.10 9.43
CA THR A 181 -0.28 12.20 10.33
C THR A 181 -1.37 13.23 10.61
N GLN A 182 -2.39 13.32 9.75
CA GLN A 182 -3.47 14.30 9.86
C GLN A 182 -4.83 13.65 9.58
N PRO A 183 -5.25 12.65 10.39
CA PRO A 183 -6.46 11.85 10.10
C PRO A 183 -7.74 12.68 10.02
N HIS A 184 -7.84 13.80 10.76
CA HIS A 184 -9.01 14.68 10.70
C HIS A 184 -9.04 15.60 9.48
N LYS A 185 -7.88 15.87 8.87
CA LYS A 185 -7.77 16.75 7.70
C LYS A 185 -8.03 15.96 6.41
N PHE A 186 -7.44 14.78 6.29
CA PHE A 186 -7.57 13.93 5.10
C PHE A 186 -8.59 12.83 5.36
N ARG A 187 -9.86 13.22 5.29
CA ARG A 187 -11.01 12.34 5.45
C ARG A 187 -11.40 11.75 4.10
N VAL A 188 -10.73 10.66 3.73
CA VAL A 188 -11.01 9.90 2.51
C VAL A 188 -11.35 8.44 2.84
N PRO A 189 -12.24 7.78 2.07
CA PRO A 189 -12.94 8.32 0.91
C PRO A 189 -14.06 9.30 1.29
N GLN A 190 -14.40 10.25 0.42
CA GLN A 190 -15.31 11.35 0.76
C GLN A 190 -16.75 10.88 1.02
N TYR A 191 -17.19 9.86 0.28
CA TYR A 191 -18.55 9.30 0.36
C TYR A 191 -18.85 8.60 1.70
N SER A 192 -17.82 8.27 2.49
CA SER A 192 -17.97 7.60 3.80
C SER A 192 -17.52 8.47 4.98
N THR A 193 -17.31 9.77 4.77
CA THR A 193 -16.72 10.68 5.77
C THR A 193 -17.53 10.79 7.07
N SER A 194 -18.85 10.60 7.02
CA SER A 194 -19.73 10.61 8.19
C SER A 194 -19.38 9.52 9.21
N ASN A 195 -18.75 8.43 8.78
CA ASN A 195 -18.29 7.38 9.69
C ASN A 195 -17.06 7.82 10.51
N PHE A 196 -16.36 8.89 10.12
CA PHE A 196 -15.06 9.23 10.69
C PHE A 196 -15.17 10.11 11.95
N ASP A 197 -16.32 10.75 12.16
CA ASP A 197 -16.53 11.69 13.27
C ASP A 197 -16.49 11.00 14.65
N GLU A 198 -16.78 9.69 14.70
CA GLU A 198 -16.82 8.90 15.94
C GLU A 198 -15.58 8.01 16.12
N SER A 199 -14.59 8.07 15.23
CA SER A 199 -13.45 7.15 15.27
C SER A 199 -12.70 7.26 16.62
N PRO A 200 -12.44 6.15 17.34
CA PRO A 200 -11.66 6.20 18.58
C PRO A 200 -10.16 6.43 18.32
N PHE A 201 -9.71 6.35 17.06
CA PHE A 201 -8.30 6.38 16.69
C PHE A 201 -7.84 7.77 16.26
N GLN A 202 -7.75 8.70 17.21
CA GLN A 202 -7.52 10.12 16.94
C GLN A 202 -6.03 10.53 16.97
N LYS A 203 -5.15 9.71 17.55
CA LYS A 203 -3.73 10.07 17.75
C LYS A 203 -2.98 10.00 16.41
N PRO A 204 -2.36 11.10 15.93
CA PRO A 204 -1.53 11.06 14.74
C PRO A 204 -0.43 10.00 14.79
N THR A 205 -0.19 9.37 13.66
CA THR A 205 0.90 8.41 13.48
C THR A 205 2.17 9.14 13.06
N SER A 206 3.32 8.71 13.55
CA SER A 206 4.62 9.26 13.09
C SER A 206 5.02 8.61 11.77
N ILE A 207 5.28 9.41 10.75
CA ILE A 207 5.60 8.94 9.39
C ILE A 207 6.93 9.53 8.92
N ILE A 208 7.77 8.65 8.38
CA ILE A 208 8.86 9.02 7.48
C ILE A 208 8.43 8.55 6.09
N LEU A 209 8.19 9.49 5.17
CA LEU A 209 7.85 9.25 3.77
C LEU A 209 9.06 9.62 2.91
N GLU A 210 9.51 8.67 2.11
CA GLU A 210 10.68 8.83 1.23
C GLU A 210 10.28 8.50 -0.21
N VAL A 211 10.34 9.51 -1.07
CA VAL A 211 10.12 9.37 -2.52
C VAL A 211 11.48 9.29 -3.22
N TYR A 212 11.75 8.20 -3.91
CA TYR A 212 13.04 7.97 -4.57
C TYR A 212 12.99 8.41 -6.04
N ASP A 213 13.88 9.32 -6.40
CA ASP A 213 13.95 9.88 -7.75
C ASP A 213 14.22 8.77 -8.78
N ASP A 214 13.45 8.78 -9.87
CA ASP A 214 13.54 7.85 -11.01
C ASP A 214 13.40 6.34 -10.66
N MET A 215 13.05 5.98 -9.42
CA MET A 215 12.96 4.57 -9.03
C MET A 215 11.60 3.96 -9.42
N PRO A 216 11.58 2.78 -10.08
CA PRO A 216 10.34 2.04 -10.35
C PRO A 216 10.01 1.05 -9.24
N HIS A 217 8.88 0.37 -9.33
CA HIS A 217 8.45 -0.59 -8.32
C HIS A 217 9.48 -1.70 -8.08
N GLY A 218 9.74 -2.00 -6.80
CA GLY A 218 10.66 -3.06 -6.40
C GLY A 218 12.14 -2.77 -6.67
N TRP A 219 12.55 -1.50 -6.84
CA TRP A 219 13.94 -1.11 -7.11
C TRP A 219 14.93 -1.62 -6.05
N GLN A 220 14.47 -1.86 -4.81
CA GLN A 220 15.26 -2.44 -3.74
C GLN A 220 15.85 -3.82 -4.16
N TRP A 221 15.16 -4.60 -5.01
CA TRP A 221 15.65 -5.90 -5.46
C TRP A 221 16.82 -5.83 -6.46
N ASN A 222 17.18 -4.65 -6.96
CA ASN A 222 18.29 -4.49 -7.90
C ASN A 222 19.61 -5.09 -7.36
N ASN A 223 19.89 -4.93 -6.06
CA ASN A 223 21.10 -5.49 -5.42
C ASN A 223 21.15 -7.04 -5.39
N VAL A 224 20.02 -7.73 -5.53
CA VAL A 224 19.96 -9.20 -5.57
C VAL A 224 20.07 -9.73 -7.01
N ARG A 225 19.69 -8.91 -7.99
CA ARG A 225 19.63 -9.27 -9.41
C ARG A 225 20.99 -9.23 -10.12
N ASP A 226 22.03 -8.60 -9.57
CA ASP A 226 23.39 -8.68 -10.14
C ASP A 226 23.97 -10.11 -10.17
N ASN A 227 23.43 -11.03 -9.36
CA ASN A 227 23.82 -12.46 -9.35
C ASN A 227 22.92 -13.36 -10.24
N ILE A 228 21.87 -12.81 -10.84
CA ILE A 228 20.96 -13.56 -11.73
C ILE A 228 20.91 -12.79 -13.04
N GLN A 229 21.39 -13.42 -14.10
CA GLN A 229 21.61 -12.85 -15.44
C GLN A 229 20.30 -12.50 -16.19
N VAL A 230 19.42 -11.70 -15.58
CA VAL A 230 18.21 -11.13 -16.17
C VAL A 230 18.44 -9.63 -16.34
N GLY A 231 18.50 -9.19 -17.60
CA GLY A 231 18.96 -7.87 -18.04
C GLY A 231 18.07 -6.67 -17.68
N LEU A 232 17.46 -6.64 -16.50
CA LEU A 232 16.75 -5.46 -15.99
C LEU A 232 17.79 -4.51 -15.36
N ARG A 233 18.21 -3.49 -16.13
CA ARG A 233 19.03 -2.38 -15.62
C ARG A 233 18.12 -1.35 -14.98
N PHE A 234 18.05 -1.35 -13.66
CA PHE A 234 17.42 -0.25 -12.93
C PHE A 234 18.33 0.99 -12.94
N PRO A 235 17.77 2.21 -12.77
CA PRO A 235 18.54 3.44 -12.92
C PRO A 235 19.68 3.59 -11.89
N SER A 236 19.58 2.98 -10.71
CA SER A 236 20.65 3.01 -9.71
C SER A 236 20.63 1.85 -8.70
N ALA A 237 21.71 1.05 -8.63
CA ALA A 237 21.94 0.11 -7.53
C ALA A 237 22.25 0.83 -6.21
N GLU A 238 22.81 2.04 -6.30
CA GLU A 238 23.16 2.87 -5.14
C GLU A 238 21.90 3.29 -4.37
N GLN A 239 20.84 3.72 -5.07
CA GLN A 239 19.56 4.08 -4.43
C GLN A 239 18.89 2.90 -3.73
N ALA A 240 19.00 1.70 -4.27
CA ALA A 240 18.55 0.48 -3.60
C ALA A 240 19.32 0.30 -2.28
N GLN A 241 20.65 0.42 -2.28
CA GLN A 241 21.46 0.34 -1.06
C GLN A 241 21.09 1.42 -0.06
N ILE A 242 20.89 2.67 -0.50
CA ILE A 242 20.47 3.78 0.36
C ILE A 242 19.13 3.44 1.04
N SER A 243 18.14 2.94 0.29
CA SER A 243 16.84 2.49 0.81
C SER A 243 16.98 1.40 1.88
N PHE A 244 17.79 0.36 1.65
CA PHE A 244 18.07 -0.67 2.66
C PHE A 244 18.71 -0.09 3.93
N HIS A 245 19.73 0.74 3.80
CA HIS A 245 20.43 1.31 4.95
C HIS A 245 19.51 2.19 5.80
N ARG A 246 18.66 3.00 5.14
CA ARG A 246 17.67 3.85 5.82
C ARG A 246 16.59 3.01 6.52
N THR A 247 16.14 1.92 5.90
CA THR A 247 15.25 0.93 6.52
C THR A 247 15.88 0.31 7.76
N CYS A 248 17.13 -0.15 7.69
CA CYS A 248 17.86 -0.67 8.85
C CYS A 248 18.00 0.36 9.96
N ASN A 249 18.26 1.63 9.63
CA ASN A 249 18.36 2.71 10.60
C ASN A 249 17.02 2.99 11.28
N PHE A 250 15.91 2.98 10.54
CA PHE A 250 14.58 3.09 11.09
C PHE A 250 14.26 1.93 12.05
N ILE A 251 14.52 0.69 11.65
CA ILE A 251 14.31 -0.50 12.49
C ILE A 251 15.09 -0.37 13.81
N LYS A 252 16.37 -0.01 13.74
CA LYS A 252 17.19 0.26 14.94
C LYS A 252 16.58 1.37 15.79
N TYR A 253 16.17 2.46 15.16
CA TYR A 253 15.56 3.59 15.85
C TYR A 253 14.29 3.21 16.61
N VAL A 254 13.36 2.47 16.01
CA VAL A 254 12.11 2.08 16.69
C VAL A 254 12.29 0.94 17.69
N SER A 255 13.32 0.11 17.53
CA SER A 255 13.55 -1.08 18.37
C SER A 255 14.49 -0.85 19.57
N LEU A 256 15.34 0.18 19.53
CA LEU A 256 16.30 0.49 20.60
C LEU A 256 15.78 1.51 21.61
N VAL A 257 14.67 2.18 21.32
CA VAL A 257 14.13 3.24 22.18
C VAL A 257 13.31 2.63 23.30
N GLU A 258 13.93 2.45 24.47
CA GLU A 258 13.21 2.69 25.72
C GLU A 258 12.71 4.14 25.65
N ASN A 259 11.40 4.33 25.49
CA ASN A 259 10.72 5.62 25.28
C ASN A 259 11.36 6.81 26.00
N ASP A 260 12.31 7.48 25.36
CA ASP A 260 12.65 8.85 25.71
C ASP A 260 11.52 9.73 25.16
N GLN A 261 10.55 10.02 26.03
CA GLN A 261 9.38 10.85 25.74
C GLN A 261 9.73 12.34 25.63
N THR A 262 11.00 12.73 25.76
CA THR A 262 11.42 14.14 25.84
C THR A 262 11.77 14.76 24.48
N THR A 263 12.05 13.97 23.45
CA THR A 263 12.29 14.52 22.11
C THR A 263 10.96 14.74 21.40
N GLU A 264 10.63 16.00 21.12
CA GLU A 264 9.52 16.39 20.26
C GLU A 264 9.81 15.86 18.85
N LYS A 265 9.36 14.64 18.56
CA LYS A 265 9.56 14.00 17.27
C LYS A 265 8.58 14.63 16.29
N SER A 266 9.08 15.20 15.20
CA SER A 266 8.21 15.60 14.08
C SER A 266 7.34 14.42 13.68
N LEU A 267 6.02 14.61 13.69
CA LEU A 267 5.05 13.58 13.33
C LEU A 267 5.16 13.20 11.84
N PHE A 268 5.69 14.09 11.00
CA PHE A 268 5.85 13.86 9.58
C PHE A 268 7.24 14.31 9.10
N LYS A 269 7.91 13.44 8.35
CA LYS A 269 9.07 13.79 7.53
C LYS A 269 8.84 13.25 6.13
N GLY A 270 8.41 14.11 5.21
CA GLY A 270 8.31 13.80 3.77
C GLY A 270 9.49 14.38 3.02
N VAL A 271 10.26 13.53 2.34
CA VAL A 271 11.44 13.94 1.57
C VAL A 271 11.52 13.16 0.25
N ARG A 272 12.09 13.79 -0.78
CA ARG A 272 12.62 13.07 -1.92
C ARG A 272 14.09 12.72 -1.72
N ILE A 273 14.54 11.63 -2.33
CA ILE A 273 15.89 11.08 -2.21
C ILE A 273 16.46 10.86 -3.60
N ASN A 274 17.54 11.58 -3.93
CA ASN A 274 18.20 11.47 -5.22
C ASN A 274 19.17 10.28 -5.30
N SER A 275 19.84 10.13 -6.44
CA SER A 275 20.79 9.05 -6.70
C SER A 275 21.97 8.95 -5.72
N LYS A 276 22.30 10.05 -5.04
CA LYS A 276 23.39 10.16 -4.04
C LYS A 276 22.90 10.04 -2.59
N GLY A 277 21.60 9.84 -2.40
CA GLY A 277 20.99 9.77 -1.07
C GLY A 277 20.78 11.12 -0.38
N GLU A 278 20.89 12.23 -1.14
CA GLU A 278 20.64 13.57 -0.61
C GLU A 278 19.13 13.80 -0.47
N GLU A 279 18.72 14.37 0.66
CA GLU A 279 17.32 14.68 0.94
C GLU A 279 16.93 16.05 0.37
N ARG A 280 15.80 16.11 -0.33
CA ARG A 280 15.15 17.36 -0.75
C ARG A 280 13.68 17.36 -0.34
N PRO A 281 13.02 18.52 -0.22
CA PRO A 281 11.59 18.56 0.07
C PRO A 281 10.77 17.83 -0.99
N LEU A 282 9.56 17.37 -0.60
CA LEU A 282 8.55 16.93 -1.57
C LEU A 282 8.25 18.06 -2.57
N GLU A 283 7.99 17.67 -3.81
CA GLU A 283 7.65 18.58 -4.90
C GLU A 283 6.14 18.81 -5.01
N GLN A 284 5.76 19.80 -5.83
CA GLN A 284 4.33 20.10 -6.04
C GLN A 284 3.59 18.89 -6.63
N TYR A 285 4.25 18.12 -7.51
CA TYR A 285 3.74 16.88 -8.06
C TYR A 285 3.31 15.90 -6.96
N ASP A 286 4.19 15.64 -5.99
CA ASP A 286 3.90 14.75 -4.85
C ASP A 286 2.70 15.23 -4.03
N LEU A 287 2.53 16.55 -3.91
CA LEU A 287 1.51 17.16 -3.06
C LEU A 287 0.16 17.36 -3.76
N ASP A 288 0.08 17.22 -5.08
CA ASP A 288 -1.16 17.46 -5.82
C ASP A 288 -2.21 16.38 -5.55
N VAL A 289 -1.79 15.14 -5.26
CA VAL A 289 -2.69 14.05 -4.84
C VAL A 289 -3.51 14.40 -3.60
N LEU A 290 -3.01 15.30 -2.73
CA LEU A 290 -3.71 15.69 -1.51
C LEU A 290 -5.06 16.41 -1.77
N LYS A 291 -5.29 16.85 -3.01
CA LYS A 291 -6.55 17.48 -3.46
C LYS A 291 -7.46 16.50 -4.20
N TRP A 292 -7.02 15.26 -4.42
CA TRP A 292 -7.78 14.25 -5.16
C TRP A 292 -9.04 13.83 -4.41
N ASP A 293 -10.18 13.95 -5.08
CA ASP A 293 -11.52 13.74 -4.49
C ASP A 293 -12.13 12.38 -4.84
N LYS A 294 -11.52 11.63 -5.78
CA LYS A 294 -12.01 10.32 -6.22
C LYS A 294 -11.41 9.13 -5.48
N VAL A 295 -10.75 9.35 -4.34
CA VAL A 295 -10.18 8.26 -3.53
C VAL A 295 -11.28 7.23 -3.22
N GLY A 296 -11.00 5.96 -3.51
CA GLY A 296 -11.92 4.84 -3.31
C GLY A 296 -13.05 4.73 -4.35
N ILE A 297 -13.01 5.50 -5.45
CA ILE A 297 -13.94 5.40 -6.59
C ILE A 297 -13.21 4.68 -7.72
N VAL A 298 -13.74 3.53 -8.14
CA VAL A 298 -13.12 2.72 -9.19
C VAL A 298 -13.31 3.42 -10.54
N PRO A 299 -12.22 3.69 -11.29
CA PRO A 299 -12.30 4.37 -12.57
C PRO A 299 -12.98 3.51 -13.66
N ASP A 300 -13.40 4.16 -14.76
CA ASP A 300 -14.06 3.49 -15.88
C ASP A 300 -13.02 2.83 -16.80
N ILE A 301 -13.26 1.56 -17.15
CA ILE A 301 -12.30 0.71 -17.89
C ILE A 301 -12.11 1.22 -19.33
N THR A 302 -13.10 1.90 -19.92
CA THR A 302 -13.03 2.38 -21.30
C THR A 302 -11.96 3.44 -21.53
N ASP A 303 -11.51 4.13 -20.48
CA ASP A 303 -10.41 5.10 -20.58
C ASP A 303 -9.07 4.44 -20.96
N TYR A 304 -8.91 3.12 -20.75
CA TYR A 304 -7.62 2.42 -20.88
C TYR A 304 -7.45 1.62 -22.17
N THR A 305 -8.54 1.25 -22.85
CA THR A 305 -8.47 0.48 -24.12
C THR A 305 -7.93 1.27 -25.31
N ASN A 306 -7.81 2.60 -25.18
CA ASN A 306 -7.22 3.48 -26.19
C ASN A 306 -5.69 3.65 -26.04
N VAL A 307 -5.09 3.09 -25.00
CA VAL A 307 -3.64 3.10 -24.81
C VAL A 307 -3.04 2.02 -25.72
N LYS A 308 -2.49 2.43 -26.86
CA LYS A 308 -1.76 1.54 -27.75
C LYS A 308 -0.47 1.12 -27.05
N PHE A 309 -0.41 -0.13 -26.58
CA PHE A 309 0.87 -0.78 -26.29
C PHE A 309 1.63 -0.87 -27.61
N VAL A 310 2.67 -0.05 -27.77
CA VAL A 310 3.61 -0.21 -28.87
C VAL A 310 4.50 -1.38 -28.49
N ILE A 311 4.20 -2.56 -29.04
CA ILE A 311 5.03 -3.76 -28.90
C ILE A 311 6.26 -3.63 -29.79
#